data_AF-A0A924SA01-F1
#
_entry.id   AF-A0A924SA01-F1
#
_cell.length_a   1.000
_cell.length_b   1.000
_cell.length_c   1.000
_cell.angle_alpha   90.00
_cell.angle_beta   90.00
_cell.angle_gamma   90.00
#
_symmetry.space_group_name_H-M   'P 1'
#
loop_
_entity.id
_entity.type
_entity.pdbx_description
1 polymer ?
#
loop_
_entity_poly.entity_id
_entity_poly.type
_entity_poly.pdbx_seq_one_letter_code
_entity_poly.pdbx_strand_id
1 'polypeptide(L)'
;MLVAAIGCAGTHPAITTSAAPAPRPLVARAQASIPLWSAGVPGALGTADVDQPLMTPYLPPAGRANGTAVVIFPGGGYQHLSMEKEGSDVANWLAGTGVTAFVVRYRLGPAYH
;
A
#
# COMPACT_ATOMS: atom_id res chain seq x y z
N MET A 1 -18.35 38.15 16.89
CA MET A 1 -19.33 37.56 17.82
C MET A 1 -18.58 36.53 18.65
N LEU A 2 -18.38 36.84 19.93
CA LEU A 2 -17.50 36.13 20.87
C LEU A 2 -18.32 35.10 21.64
N VAL A 3 -17.87 33.85 21.74
CA VAL A 3 -18.24 32.95 22.84
C VAL A 3 -16.99 32.19 23.28
N ALA A 4 -16.55 32.47 24.51
CA ALA A 4 -15.55 31.71 25.23
C ALA A 4 -16.26 30.83 26.27
N ALA A 5 -15.80 29.59 26.46
CA ALA A 5 -16.24 28.72 27.54
C ALA A 5 -15.04 28.36 28.44
N ILE A 6 -15.20 28.56 29.74
CA ILE A 6 -14.21 28.29 30.79
C ILE A 6 -14.55 26.94 31.47
N GLY A 7 -13.58 26.02 31.41
CA GLY A 7 -13.11 25.17 32.51
C GLY A 7 -14.00 24.06 33.08
N CYS A 8 -13.54 22.80 32.95
CA CYS A 8 -13.54 21.83 34.05
C CYS A 8 -12.27 20.96 33.94
N ALA A 9 -11.52 20.89 35.04
CA ALA A 9 -10.29 20.12 35.16
C ALA A 9 -10.60 18.63 35.19
N GLY A 10 -10.28 17.95 34.09
CA GLY A 10 -10.16 16.50 34.02
C GLY A 10 -8.90 16.20 33.22
N THR A 11 -7.95 15.50 33.83
CA THR A 11 -6.70 15.04 33.22
C THR A 11 -7.02 14.23 31.96
N HIS A 12 -7.02 14.88 30.81
CA HIS A 12 -6.97 14.25 29.50
C HIS A 12 -5.49 14.08 29.13
N PRO A 13 -5.06 12.92 28.62
CA PRO A 13 -3.71 12.78 28.10
C PRO A 13 -3.50 13.83 27.01
N ALA A 14 -2.36 14.52 27.08
CA ALA A 14 -1.97 15.52 26.10
C ALA A 14 -2.05 14.91 24.70
N ILE A 15 -2.96 15.41 23.87
CA ILE A 15 -2.93 15.17 22.44
C ILE A 15 -1.71 15.94 21.93
N THR A 16 -0.59 15.23 21.78
CA THR A 16 0.55 15.73 21.03
C THR A 16 0.07 15.97 19.60
N THR A 17 -0.20 17.22 19.27
CA THR A 17 -0.35 17.65 17.88
C THR A 17 0.99 17.45 17.19
N SER A 18 1.18 16.29 16.56
CA SER A 18 2.27 16.10 15.62
C SER A 18 2.06 17.06 14.46
N ALA A 19 3.02 17.97 14.25
CA ALA A 19 3.05 18.83 13.08
C ALA A 19 2.91 17.99 11.80
N ALA A 20 2.06 18.45 10.87
CA ALA A 20 1.93 17.83 9.57
C ALA A 20 3.28 17.92 8.82
N PRO A 21 3.82 16.83 8.27
CA PRO A 21 5.08 16.86 7.55
C PRO A 21 4.95 17.73 6.28
N ALA A 22 6.04 18.41 5.92
CA ALA A 22 6.18 19.26 4.73
C ALA A 22 5.66 18.57 3.45
N PRO A 23 5.19 19.33 2.44
CA PRO A 23 4.65 18.75 1.21
C PRO A 23 5.73 17.90 0.53
N ARG A 24 5.45 16.59 0.48
CA ARG A 24 6.32 15.60 -0.16
C ARG A 24 6.25 15.74 -1.69
N PRO A 25 7.34 15.44 -2.41
CA PRO A 25 7.38 15.58 -3.87
C PRO A 25 6.28 14.75 -4.55
N LEU A 26 5.74 15.29 -5.66
CA LEU A 26 4.59 14.80 -6.44
C LEU A 26 4.88 13.54 -7.27
N VAL A 27 5.67 12.60 -6.75
CA VAL A 27 5.97 11.34 -7.43
C VAL A 27 5.08 10.26 -6.86
N ALA A 28 4.53 9.40 -7.72
CA ALA A 28 3.89 8.16 -7.29
C ALA A 28 4.83 7.41 -6.35
N ARG A 29 4.32 6.99 -5.18
CA ARG A 29 5.11 6.28 -4.19
C ARG A 29 4.53 4.89 -4.00
N ALA A 30 5.40 3.88 -4.03
CA ALA A 30 5.12 2.61 -3.41
C ALA A 30 4.97 2.82 -1.90
N GLN A 31 3.89 2.30 -1.32
CA GLN A 31 3.72 2.21 0.12
C GLN A 31 4.29 0.88 0.63
N ALA A 32 4.35 0.74 1.95
CA ALA A 32 4.71 -0.53 2.57
C ALA A 32 3.78 -1.64 2.05
N SER A 33 4.38 -2.79 1.73
CA SER A 33 3.64 -3.97 1.31
C SER A 33 2.77 -4.49 2.45
N ILE A 34 1.54 -4.86 2.12
CA ILE A 34 0.51 -5.34 3.04
C ILE A 34 0.36 -6.84 2.82
N PRO A 35 0.40 -7.68 3.87
CA PRO A 35 0.11 -9.10 3.72
C PRO A 35 -1.34 -9.30 3.32
N LEU A 36 -1.60 -10.25 2.41
CA LEU A 36 -2.97 -10.56 1.98
C LEU A 36 -3.81 -11.19 3.11
N TRP A 37 -3.15 -11.89 4.04
CA TRP A 37 -3.78 -12.49 5.22
C TRP A 37 -3.12 -11.98 6.49
N SER A 38 -3.94 -11.55 7.46
CA SER A 38 -3.49 -11.04 8.75
C SER A 38 -3.20 -12.13 9.79
N ALA A 39 -3.85 -13.29 9.67
CA ALA A 39 -3.82 -14.38 10.66
C ALA A 39 -3.15 -15.66 10.12
N GLY A 40 -2.11 -15.49 9.30
CA GLY A 40 -1.40 -16.59 8.66
C GLY A 40 -1.96 -16.94 7.27
N VAL A 41 -1.09 -17.43 6.40
CA VAL A 41 -1.40 -17.66 4.98
C VAL A 41 -2.00 -19.06 4.81
N PRO A 42 -3.23 -19.17 4.28
CA PRO A 42 -3.85 -20.47 4.06
C PRO A 42 -3.01 -21.38 3.16
N GLY A 43 -2.80 -22.60 3.64
CA GLY A 43 -2.05 -23.64 2.92
C GLY A 43 -0.57 -23.31 2.71
N ALA A 44 0.00 -22.35 3.45
CA ALA A 44 1.44 -22.10 3.39
C ALA A 44 2.23 -23.32 3.87
N LEU A 45 3.26 -23.70 3.11
CA LEU A 45 4.18 -24.79 3.44
C LEU A 45 5.35 -24.33 4.32
N GLY A 46 5.45 -23.02 4.56
CA GLY A 46 6.51 -22.40 5.35
C GLY A 46 6.18 -20.95 5.70
N THR A 47 7.18 -20.24 6.19
CA THR A 47 7.09 -18.83 6.59
C THR A 47 8.04 -17.92 5.80
N ALA A 48 8.68 -18.43 4.75
CA ALA A 48 9.60 -17.65 3.94
C ALA A 48 8.83 -16.62 3.11
N ASP A 49 9.53 -15.64 2.54
CA ASP A 49 8.88 -14.60 1.73
C ASP A 49 8.06 -15.19 0.58
N VAL A 50 8.53 -16.28 -0.03
CA VAL A 50 7.83 -17.00 -1.10
C VAL A 50 6.50 -17.63 -0.65
N ASP A 51 6.34 -17.89 0.65
CA ASP A 51 5.11 -18.44 1.25
C ASP A 51 4.14 -17.33 1.65
N GLN A 52 4.62 -16.08 1.69
CA GLN A 52 3.88 -14.92 2.14
C GLN A 52 3.51 -14.01 0.96
N PRO A 53 2.30 -14.16 0.39
CA PRO A 53 1.84 -13.27 -0.64
C PRO A 53 1.52 -11.88 -0.08
N LEU A 54 2.00 -10.86 -0.77
CA LEU A 54 1.91 -9.46 -0.38
C LEU A 54 1.25 -8.63 -1.47
N MET A 55 0.71 -7.47 -1.09
CA MET A 55 0.22 -6.44 -1.99
C MET A 55 0.92 -5.12 -1.71
N THR A 56 1.51 -4.51 -2.72
CA THR A 56 2.19 -3.22 -2.62
C THR A 56 1.32 -2.13 -3.25
N PRO A 57 0.81 -1.16 -2.47
CA PRO A 57 0.07 -0.04 -3.02
C PRO A 57 1.02 0.95 -3.72
N TYR A 58 0.53 1.58 -4.78
CA TYR A 58 1.13 2.69 -5.50
C TYR A 58 0.08 3.79 -5.60
N LEU A 59 0.15 4.75 -4.67
CA LEU A 59 -0.79 5.85 -4.63
C LEU A 59 -0.42 6.96 -5.62
N PRO A 60 -1.42 7.57 -6.28
CA PRO A 60 -1.21 8.79 -7.04
C PRO A 60 -0.65 9.92 -6.15
N PRO A 61 0.03 10.91 -6.74
CA PRO A 61 0.37 12.14 -6.04
C PRO A 61 -0.87 12.79 -5.40
N ALA A 62 -0.67 13.47 -4.28
CA ALA A 62 -1.75 14.12 -3.55
C ALA A 62 -2.57 15.05 -4.46
N GLY A 63 -3.89 14.95 -4.41
CA GLY A 63 -4.82 15.73 -5.24
C GLY A 63 -4.96 15.26 -6.69
N ARG A 64 -4.27 14.19 -7.11
CA ARG A 64 -4.38 13.63 -8.48
C ARG A 64 -5.17 12.33 -8.55
N ALA A 65 -5.64 11.80 -7.42
CA ALA A 65 -6.44 10.60 -7.40
C ALA A 65 -7.77 10.81 -8.16
N ASN A 66 -8.03 9.97 -9.15
CA ASN A 66 -9.23 10.03 -9.99
C ASN A 66 -10.35 9.08 -9.54
N GLY A 67 -10.17 8.41 -8.40
CA GLY A 67 -11.13 7.44 -7.83
C GLY A 67 -11.05 6.03 -8.43
N THR A 68 -10.20 5.79 -9.43
CA THR A 68 -10.01 4.47 -10.04
C THR A 68 -8.91 3.68 -9.32
N ALA A 69 -9.10 2.37 -9.21
CA ALA A 69 -8.11 1.44 -8.68
C ALA A 69 -7.88 0.25 -9.63
N VAL A 70 -6.62 -0.21 -9.73
CA VAL A 70 -6.22 -1.37 -10.54
C VAL A 70 -5.33 -2.29 -9.71
N VAL A 71 -5.58 -3.60 -9.82
CA VAL A 71 -4.73 -4.64 -9.23
C VAL A 71 -3.90 -5.29 -10.35
N ILE A 72 -2.59 -5.31 -10.16
CA ILE A 72 -1.61 -5.79 -11.12
C ILE A 72 -1.07 -7.13 -10.62
N PHE A 73 -1.19 -8.14 -11.47
CA PHE A 73 -0.57 -9.45 -11.29
C PHE A 73 0.60 -9.57 -12.27
N PRO A 74 1.85 -9.40 -11.80
CA PRO A 74 3.03 -9.51 -12.67
C PRO A 74 3.10 -10.89 -13.32
N GLY A 75 3.47 -10.99 -14.59
CA GLY A 75 3.63 -12.26 -15.27
C GLY A 75 4.93 -12.97 -14.93
N GLY A 76 5.35 -13.89 -15.83
CA GLY A 76 6.49 -14.79 -15.63
C GLY A 76 6.14 -16.28 -15.68
N GLY A 77 4.97 -16.62 -16.25
CA GLY A 77 4.60 -18.01 -16.59
C GLY A 77 4.52 -18.95 -15.39
N TYR A 78 4.25 -18.43 -14.19
CA TYR A 78 4.31 -19.15 -12.92
C TYR A 78 5.69 -19.70 -12.53
N GLN A 79 6.76 -19.28 -13.21
CA GLN A 79 8.15 -19.66 -12.91
C GLN A 79 8.89 -18.56 -12.15
N HIS A 80 8.54 -17.31 -12.40
CA HIS A 80 9.03 -16.14 -11.66
C HIS A 80 7.95 -15.03 -11.67
N LEU A 81 8.22 -13.93 -10.98
CA LEU A 81 7.40 -12.71 -11.02
C LEU A 81 8.17 -11.59 -11.69
N SER A 82 7.61 -11.02 -12.76
CA SER A 82 8.16 -9.83 -13.44
C SER A 82 7.84 -8.55 -12.64
N MET A 83 8.27 -8.50 -11.38
CA MET A 83 7.86 -7.48 -10.39
C MET A 83 8.19 -6.05 -10.81
N GLU A 84 9.25 -5.85 -11.60
CA GLU A 84 9.65 -4.52 -12.07
C GLU A 84 8.86 -4.13 -13.32
N LYS A 85 9.16 -4.79 -14.45
CA LYS A 85 8.63 -4.43 -15.78
C LYS A 85 7.11 -4.53 -15.89
N GLU A 86 6.52 -5.55 -15.28
CA GLU A 86 5.07 -5.79 -15.33
C GLU A 86 4.37 -5.47 -14.01
N GLY A 87 5.13 -5.09 -12.98
CA GLY A 87 4.62 -4.67 -11.67
C GLY A 87 4.83 -3.18 -11.45
N SER A 88 5.96 -2.81 -10.85
CA SER A 88 6.23 -1.44 -10.38
C SER A 88 6.22 -0.40 -11.48
N ASP A 89 6.73 -0.71 -12.68
CA ASP A 89 6.78 0.26 -13.78
C ASP A 89 5.36 0.60 -14.28
N VAL A 90 4.53 -0.43 -14.43
CA VAL A 90 3.11 -0.29 -14.77
C VAL A 90 2.35 0.45 -13.67
N ALA A 91 2.61 0.11 -12.40
CA ALA A 91 1.97 0.74 -11.26
C ALA A 91 2.33 2.23 -11.15
N ASN A 92 3.60 2.58 -11.35
CA ASN A 92 4.07 3.96 -11.35
C ASN A 92 3.46 4.75 -12.51
N TRP A 93 3.37 4.17 -13.69
CA TRP A 93 2.71 4.80 -14.84
C TRP A 93 1.23 5.07 -14.55
N LEU A 94 0.48 4.07 -14.07
CA LEU A 94 -0.93 4.22 -13.69
C LEU A 94 -1.12 5.27 -12.60
N ALA A 95 -0.31 5.24 -11.53
CA ALA A 95 -0.34 6.24 -10.47
C ALA A 95 -0.02 7.66 -10.97
N GLY A 96 0.86 7.80 -11.95
CA GLY A 96 1.12 9.07 -12.65
C GLY A 96 -0.08 9.63 -13.39
N THR A 97 -1.00 8.78 -13.85
CA THR A 97 -2.28 9.16 -14.49
C THR A 97 -3.42 9.41 -13.50
N GLY A 98 -3.19 9.23 -12.20
CA GLY A 98 -4.21 9.43 -11.16
C GLY A 98 -4.90 8.15 -10.68
N VAL A 99 -4.53 6.99 -11.22
CA VAL A 99 -5.10 5.68 -10.86
C VAL A 99 -4.34 5.08 -9.68
N THR A 100 -5.04 4.61 -8.65
CA THR A 100 -4.38 3.85 -7.59
C THR A 100 -4.04 2.45 -8.09
N ALA A 101 -2.77 2.05 -8.00
CA ALA A 101 -2.35 0.71 -8.43
C ALA A 101 -1.94 -0.15 -7.23
N PHE A 102 -2.15 -1.46 -7.32
CA PHE A 102 -1.74 -2.43 -6.32
C PHE A 102 -0.99 -3.57 -7.01
N VAL A 103 0.29 -3.77 -6.71
CA VAL A 103 1.08 -4.88 -7.28
C VAL A 103 1.04 -6.06 -6.33
N VAL A 104 0.61 -7.22 -6.83
CA VAL A 104 0.51 -8.45 -6.03
C VAL A 104 1.74 -9.32 -6.24
N ARG A 105 2.43 -9.66 -5.15
CA ARG A 105 3.44 -10.71 -5.10
C ARG A 105 2.76 -12.01 -4.70
N TYR A 106 2.46 -12.87 -5.67
CA TYR A 106 1.76 -14.14 -5.44
C TYR A 106 2.73 -15.33 -5.32
N ARG A 107 2.22 -16.46 -4.85
CA ARG A 107 2.98 -17.71 -4.67
C ARG A 107 3.13 -18.44 -6.00
N LEU A 108 4.27 -19.07 -6.22
CA LEU A 108 4.60 -19.79 -7.46
C LEU A 108 4.70 -21.30 -7.23
N GLY A 109 4.55 -22.05 -8.32
CA GLY A 109 4.88 -23.47 -8.34
C GLY A 109 6.39 -23.72 -8.31
N PRO A 110 6.84 -24.97 -8.09
CA PRO A 110 6.03 -26.17 -7.89
C PRO A 110 5.51 -26.34 -6.45
N ALA A 111 5.92 -25.49 -5.50
CA ALA A 111 5.52 -25.62 -4.10
C ALA A 111 4.01 -25.41 -3.88
N TYR A 112 3.37 -24.59 -4.72
CA TYR A 112 1.95 -24.28 -4.65
C TYR A 112 1.29 -24.58 -6.01
N HIS A 113 0.27 -25.46 -6.03
CA HIS A 113 -0.50 -25.88 -7.20
C HIS A 113 -1.98 -26.10 -6.84
#